data_AF-I6F8A0-F1
#
_entry.id   AF-I6F8A0-F1
#
_cell.length_a   1.000
_cell.length_b   1.000
_cell.length_c   1.000
_cell.angle_alpha   90.00
_cell.angle_beta   90.00
_cell.angle_gamma   90.00
#
_symmetry.space_group_name_H-M   'P 1'
#
loop_
_entity.id
_entity.type
_entity.pdbx_description
1 polymer ?
#
loop_
_entity_poly.entity_id
_entity_poly.type
_entity_poly.pdbx_seq_one_letter_code
_entity_poly.pdbx_strand_id
1 'polypeptide(L)'
;MQLNANATADAVIENNGTINIFANNSFAFSVLGTVGHVVNNGTVVIADGVTGSGLIKQGDSINVEGMNGNNGNSSEVHYGDYTLPDVPKPNTVSVTSGSDEAGGSMNNLNGYVVGTNVNGSAGKLKVNNASMNGVEINTGFTAGTADTIVSFDNVVEGSNLTDADAITSTSVVWTAKGSTDASGNVDVTMSKNAYTDVATDASVNDIAKALDAGYTNNELFTSLNVGTTAELNSALKQVSGSQATTVFREARVLSNRFSMLADAAPKVGNGLAFNVVAKGDPRAELGNNTEYDMLALRKTIDLSESQTMSLEYGIARLDGDGAQKAGDNGVTGGYSQFFGLKHQMSFDNGMNWNNALRYDVHNLDSSRSIAFGNTNKTADTDVKQQYLE
;
A
#
# COMPACT_ATOMS: atom_id res chain seq x y z
N MET A 1 -8.60 -9.65 -26.23
CA MET A 1 -7.79 -8.49 -25.78
C MET A 1 -6.51 -9.00 -25.11
N GLN A 2 -5.44 -8.21 -25.04
CA GLN A 2 -4.15 -8.67 -24.52
C GLN A 2 -3.52 -7.68 -23.55
N LEU A 3 -3.04 -8.17 -22.40
CA LEU A 3 -2.15 -7.42 -21.51
C LEU A 3 -0.70 -7.59 -21.97
N ASN A 4 0.02 -6.47 -22.05
CA ASN A 4 1.41 -6.47 -22.48
C ASN A 4 2.35 -7.10 -21.44
N ALA A 5 3.60 -7.38 -21.82
CA ALA A 5 4.58 -8.01 -20.92
C ALA A 5 5.01 -7.10 -19.74
N ASN A 6 4.80 -5.79 -19.88
CA ASN A 6 5.15 -4.78 -18.88
C ASN A 6 3.95 -4.39 -18.01
N ALA A 7 2.86 -5.15 -18.06
CA ALA A 7 1.66 -4.91 -17.27
C ALA A 7 2.02 -5.02 -15.78
N THR A 8 1.67 -4.00 -15.00
CA THR A 8 1.84 -4.01 -13.53
C THR A 8 0.69 -4.77 -12.87
N ALA A 9 0.77 -4.99 -11.56
CA ALA A 9 -0.30 -5.66 -10.79
C ALA A 9 -1.65 -4.92 -10.88
N ASP A 10 -1.62 -3.63 -11.19
CA ASP A 10 -2.80 -2.79 -11.36
C ASP A 10 -3.50 -2.99 -12.72
N ALA A 11 -2.85 -3.70 -13.66
CA ALA A 11 -3.42 -3.97 -14.97
C ALA A 11 -4.44 -5.11 -14.88
N VAL A 12 -5.70 -4.72 -14.64
CA VAL A 12 -6.83 -5.64 -14.49
C VAL A 12 -7.73 -5.58 -15.72
N ILE A 13 -8.10 -6.73 -16.27
CA ILE A 13 -9.22 -6.86 -17.19
C ILE A 13 -10.41 -7.39 -16.40
N GLU A 14 -11.51 -6.64 -16.41
CA GLU A 14 -12.75 -7.07 -15.76
C GLU A 14 -13.78 -7.54 -16.79
N ASN A 15 -14.28 -8.76 -16.62
CA ASN A 15 -15.53 -9.16 -17.27
C ASN A 15 -16.71 -8.81 -16.37
N ASN A 16 -17.51 -7.83 -16.78
CA ASN A 16 -18.77 -7.45 -16.12
C ASN A 16 -20.02 -7.95 -16.88
N GLY A 17 -19.84 -8.71 -17.97
CA GLY A 17 -20.90 -9.20 -18.84
C GLY A 17 -20.83 -10.71 -19.07
N THR A 18 -21.26 -11.16 -20.24
CA THR A 18 -21.20 -12.59 -20.62
C THR A 18 -20.15 -12.83 -21.70
N ILE A 19 -19.24 -13.76 -21.44
CA ILE A 19 -18.26 -14.26 -22.42
C ILE A 19 -18.65 -15.69 -22.78
N ASN A 20 -18.75 -16.00 -24.08
CA ASN A 20 -19.03 -17.34 -24.56
C ASN A 20 -17.84 -17.84 -25.41
N ILE A 21 -17.39 -19.07 -25.14
CA ILE A 21 -16.30 -19.74 -25.84
C ILE A 21 -16.88 -21.02 -26.46
N PHE A 22 -16.96 -21.05 -27.80
CA PHE A 22 -17.64 -22.11 -28.56
C PHE A 22 -16.71 -23.03 -29.36
N ALA A 23 -15.40 -22.76 -29.36
CA ALA A 23 -14.43 -23.50 -30.16
C ALA A 23 -13.29 -24.03 -29.28
N ASN A 24 -12.75 -25.20 -29.65
CA ASN A 24 -11.59 -25.78 -28.99
C ASN A 24 -10.37 -24.86 -29.07
N ASN A 25 -9.46 -24.97 -28.10
CA ASN A 25 -8.23 -24.19 -28.02
C ASN A 25 -8.44 -22.66 -28.11
N SER A 26 -9.57 -22.18 -27.57
CA SER A 26 -9.97 -20.77 -27.67
C SER A 26 -9.86 -20.06 -26.32
N PHE A 27 -9.48 -18.79 -26.39
CA PHE A 27 -9.25 -17.94 -25.22
C PHE A 27 -9.74 -16.53 -25.47
N ALA A 28 -10.41 -15.92 -24.49
CA ALA A 28 -10.92 -14.56 -24.61
C ALA A 28 -9.81 -13.50 -24.45
N PHE A 29 -8.85 -13.80 -23.59
CA PHE A 29 -7.76 -12.90 -23.23
C PHE A 29 -6.39 -13.58 -23.34
N SER A 30 -5.35 -12.78 -23.45
CA SER A 30 -3.96 -13.21 -23.33
C SER A 30 -3.22 -12.25 -22.39
N VAL A 31 -2.36 -12.78 -21.54
CA VAL A 31 -1.47 -11.99 -20.69
C VAL A 31 -0.05 -12.41 -21.03
N LEU A 32 0.76 -11.46 -21.50
CA LEU A 32 2.16 -11.74 -21.90
C LEU A 32 3.14 -11.68 -20.71
N GLY A 33 2.79 -10.95 -19.65
CA GLY A 33 3.56 -10.87 -18.41
C GLY A 33 3.04 -11.81 -17.34
N THR A 34 3.76 -11.92 -16.22
CA THR A 34 3.40 -12.79 -15.09
C THR A 34 2.47 -12.11 -14.07
N VAL A 35 2.05 -10.87 -14.32
CA VAL A 35 1.49 -9.97 -13.29
C VAL A 35 0.08 -9.46 -13.63
N GLY A 36 -0.38 -9.58 -14.87
CA GLY A 36 -1.73 -9.15 -15.26
C GLY A 36 -2.78 -10.18 -14.88
N HIS A 37 -3.91 -9.74 -14.31
CA HIS A 37 -5.00 -10.62 -13.87
C HIS A 37 -6.30 -10.32 -14.62
N VAL A 38 -7.10 -11.36 -14.90
CA VAL A 38 -8.46 -11.21 -15.42
C VAL A 38 -9.45 -11.59 -14.33
N VAL A 39 -10.28 -10.62 -13.96
CA VAL A 39 -11.31 -10.79 -12.93
C VAL A 39 -12.67 -10.95 -13.59
N ASN A 40 -13.33 -12.08 -13.33
CA ASN A 40 -14.68 -12.32 -13.81
C ASN A 40 -15.72 -11.91 -12.75
N ASN A 41 -16.33 -10.74 -12.91
CA ASN A 41 -17.50 -10.31 -12.13
C ASN A 41 -18.82 -10.78 -12.75
N GLY A 42 -18.81 -11.18 -14.03
CA GLY A 42 -19.97 -11.58 -14.82
C GLY A 42 -20.08 -13.10 -15.01
N THR A 43 -20.41 -13.54 -16.23
CA THR A 43 -20.55 -14.96 -16.57
C THR A 43 -19.62 -15.35 -17.71
N VAL A 44 -18.92 -16.47 -17.56
CA VAL A 44 -18.13 -17.11 -18.61
C VAL A 44 -18.75 -18.46 -18.92
N VAL A 45 -18.95 -18.78 -20.20
CA VAL A 45 -19.49 -20.05 -20.65
C VAL A 45 -18.52 -20.67 -21.65
N ILE A 46 -17.93 -21.80 -21.30
CA ILE A 46 -17.20 -22.68 -22.20
C ILE A 46 -18.17 -23.79 -22.60
N ALA A 47 -18.55 -23.81 -23.88
CA ALA A 47 -19.66 -24.64 -24.36
C ALA A 47 -19.38 -26.15 -24.23
N ASP A 48 -20.45 -26.95 -24.23
CA ASP A 48 -20.35 -28.40 -24.17
C ASP A 48 -19.53 -28.95 -25.34
N GLY A 49 -18.65 -29.91 -25.04
CA GLY A 49 -17.72 -30.49 -26.02
C GLY A 49 -16.49 -29.64 -26.32
N VAL A 50 -16.36 -28.43 -25.76
CA VAL A 50 -15.16 -27.59 -25.91
C VAL A 50 -14.04 -28.06 -24.97
N THR A 51 -12.85 -28.24 -25.53
CA THR A 51 -11.63 -28.65 -24.79
C THR A 51 -10.44 -27.74 -25.09
N GLY A 52 -9.41 -27.82 -24.24
CA GLY A 52 -8.16 -27.06 -24.41
C GLY A 52 -8.33 -25.53 -24.34
N SER A 53 -9.48 -25.06 -23.87
CA SER A 53 -9.86 -23.64 -23.85
C SER A 53 -9.77 -23.09 -22.44
N GLY A 54 -9.85 -21.77 -22.32
CA GLY A 54 -9.82 -21.09 -21.03
C GLY A 54 -10.16 -19.62 -21.17
N LEU A 55 -10.34 -18.91 -20.06
CA LEU A 55 -10.55 -17.47 -20.13
C LEU A 55 -9.27 -16.75 -20.59
N ILE A 56 -8.11 -17.23 -20.13
CA ILE A 56 -6.80 -16.62 -20.33
C ILE A 56 -5.89 -17.60 -21.04
N LYS A 57 -5.35 -17.20 -22.19
CA LYS A 57 -4.20 -17.85 -22.80
C LYS A 57 -2.96 -17.37 -22.07
N GLN A 58 -2.47 -18.17 -21.13
CA GLN A 58 -1.13 -17.96 -20.59
C GLN A 58 -0.12 -18.33 -21.67
N GLY A 59 0.88 -17.48 -21.87
CA GLY A 59 2.02 -17.86 -22.69
C GLY A 59 2.83 -18.89 -21.93
N ASP A 60 3.00 -20.09 -22.49
CA ASP A 60 4.12 -20.97 -22.13
C ASP A 60 5.42 -20.27 -22.55
N SER A 61 5.83 -19.19 -21.88
CA SER A 61 6.99 -18.39 -22.31
C SER A 61 7.02 -18.13 -23.82
N ILE A 62 5.87 -17.86 -24.46
CA ILE A 62 5.84 -17.74 -25.92
C ILE A 62 6.26 -16.31 -26.25
N ASN A 63 7.55 -16.14 -26.56
CA ASN A 63 8.02 -15.04 -27.40
C ASN A 63 7.15 -15.03 -28.67
N VAL A 64 6.29 -14.02 -28.80
CA VAL A 64 5.81 -13.64 -30.11
C VAL A 64 6.93 -12.81 -30.72
N GLU A 65 7.80 -13.47 -31.48
CA GLU A 65 8.65 -12.79 -32.44
C GLU A 65 7.75 -11.97 -33.36
N GLY A 66 7.96 -10.65 -33.38
CA GLY A 66 7.31 -9.77 -34.33
C GLY A 66 7.71 -10.17 -35.74
N MET A 67 6.73 -10.45 -36.59
CA MET A 67 6.99 -10.53 -38.02
C MET A 67 6.87 -9.13 -38.64
N ASN A 68 8.04 -8.57 -38.91
CA ASN A 68 8.38 -7.41 -39.75
C ASN A 68 8.14 -5.99 -39.23
N GLY A 69 9.25 -5.27 -39.06
CA GLY A 69 9.37 -3.95 -39.69
C GLY A 69 10.11 -2.89 -38.88
N ASN A 70 11.38 -2.69 -39.23
CA ASN A 70 12.24 -1.55 -38.93
C ASN A 70 11.56 -0.18 -38.75
N ASN A 71 12.05 0.54 -37.72
CA ASN A 71 12.46 1.95 -37.75
C ASN A 71 11.48 2.96 -38.37
N GLY A 72 10.73 3.68 -37.53
CA GLY A 72 9.97 4.85 -37.98
C GLY A 72 9.27 5.59 -36.85
N ASN A 73 9.61 6.87 -36.72
CA ASN A 73 9.06 7.85 -35.80
C ASN A 73 7.60 8.24 -36.14
N SER A 74 6.87 8.64 -35.09
CA SER A 74 5.73 9.56 -35.02
C SER A 74 4.38 9.15 -35.62
N SER A 75 3.37 9.28 -34.75
CA SER A 75 1.95 9.51 -35.05
C SER A 75 1.14 8.31 -35.55
N GLU A 76 0.73 7.43 -34.62
CA GLU A 76 -0.51 6.67 -34.83
C GLU A 76 -1.42 6.71 -33.60
N VAL A 77 -2.65 7.16 -33.87
CA VAL A 77 -3.78 7.25 -32.95
C VAL A 77 -4.43 5.87 -32.92
N HIS A 78 -4.44 5.19 -31.78
CA HIS A 78 -5.16 3.92 -31.65
C HIS A 78 -6.64 4.20 -31.38
N TYR A 79 -7.43 4.34 -32.44
CA TYR A 79 -8.84 3.93 -32.43
C TYR A 79 -8.92 2.68 -33.31
N GLY A 80 -8.67 1.51 -32.71
CA GLY A 80 -9.00 0.25 -33.35
C GLY A 80 -10.50 0.06 -33.27
N ASP A 81 -11.20 0.24 -34.40
CA ASP A 81 -12.57 -0.26 -34.55
C ASP A 81 -12.58 -1.75 -34.22
N TYR A 82 -13.15 -2.09 -33.07
CA TYR A 82 -13.35 -3.47 -32.68
C TYR A 82 -14.59 -3.97 -33.41
N THR A 83 -14.41 -4.73 -34.50
CA THR A 83 -15.48 -5.59 -34.96
C THR A 83 -15.75 -6.62 -33.87
N LEU A 84 -16.85 -6.41 -33.14
CA LEU A 84 -17.44 -7.43 -32.27
C LEU A 84 -17.49 -8.75 -33.05
N PRO A 85 -17.07 -9.88 -32.46
CA PRO A 85 -17.37 -11.19 -33.03
C PRO A 85 -18.87 -11.25 -33.30
N ASP A 86 -19.25 -11.60 -34.53
CA ASP A 86 -20.66 -11.64 -34.92
C ASP A 86 -21.39 -12.60 -33.98
N VAL A 87 -22.49 -12.13 -33.36
CA VAL A 87 -23.27 -12.95 -32.43
C VAL A 87 -23.81 -14.12 -33.27
N PRO A 88 -23.46 -15.40 -32.97
CA PRO A 88 -23.99 -16.49 -33.75
C PRO A 88 -25.53 -16.43 -33.68
N LYS A 89 -26.18 -16.23 -34.82
CA LYS A 89 -27.65 -16.17 -34.87
C LYS A 89 -28.21 -17.48 -34.29
N PRO A 90 -29.36 -17.46 -33.60
CA PRO A 90 -29.83 -18.62 -32.84
C PRO A 90 -30.22 -19.87 -33.65
N ASN A 91 -30.00 -19.88 -34.97
CA ASN A 91 -30.42 -20.97 -35.83
C ASN A 91 -29.27 -21.49 -36.70
N THR A 92 -28.98 -22.78 -36.47
CA THR A 92 -28.25 -23.72 -37.34
C THR A 92 -26.80 -23.38 -37.64
N VAL A 93 -25.91 -23.52 -36.64
CA VAL A 93 -24.54 -23.95 -36.92
C VAL A 93 -24.55 -25.48 -36.98
N SER A 94 -24.45 -26.02 -38.19
CA SER A 94 -24.17 -27.43 -38.39
C SER A 94 -22.76 -27.69 -37.89
N VAL A 95 -22.65 -28.33 -36.73
CA VAL A 95 -21.40 -28.83 -36.18
C VAL A 95 -20.91 -29.95 -37.11
N THR A 96 -19.87 -29.69 -37.88
CA THR A 96 -19.10 -30.77 -38.50
C THR A 96 -18.31 -31.41 -37.37
N SER A 97 -18.77 -32.58 -36.91
CA SER A 97 -18.01 -33.42 -35.99
C SER A 97 -16.69 -33.80 -36.65
N GLY A 98 -15.60 -33.13 -36.27
CA GLY A 98 -14.26 -33.65 -36.48
C GLY A 98 -14.13 -34.92 -35.66
N SER A 99 -14.08 -36.06 -36.35
CA SER A 99 -13.91 -37.37 -35.75
C SER A 99 -12.48 -37.54 -35.22
N ASP A 100 -12.41 -38.24 -34.09
CA ASP A 100 -11.26 -38.98 -33.55
C ASP A 100 -10.28 -38.19 -32.64
N GLU A 101 -10.66 -38.03 -31.37
CA GLU A 101 -10.18 -38.89 -30.26
C GLU A 101 -10.84 -38.44 -28.94
N ALA A 102 -11.55 -39.36 -28.30
CA ALA A 102 -11.96 -39.23 -26.90
C ALA A 102 -10.71 -39.34 -26.02
N GLY A 103 -10.04 -38.22 -25.81
CA GLY A 103 -8.85 -38.11 -24.97
C GLY A 103 -8.83 -36.80 -24.18
N GLY A 104 -9.49 -36.80 -23.01
CA GLY A 104 -9.02 -36.22 -21.75
C GLY A 104 -8.38 -34.82 -21.69
N SER A 105 -8.59 -33.94 -22.67
CA SER A 105 -7.98 -32.61 -22.66
C SER A 105 -8.81 -31.66 -21.80
N MET A 106 -8.32 -31.35 -20.60
CA MET A 106 -8.99 -30.43 -19.68
C MET A 106 -8.99 -28.99 -20.20
N ASN A 107 -10.01 -28.21 -19.86
CA ASN A 107 -9.99 -26.76 -19.98
C ASN A 107 -9.08 -26.18 -18.89
N ASN A 108 -8.33 -25.13 -19.25
CA ASN A 108 -7.32 -24.52 -18.40
C ASN A 108 -7.89 -23.28 -17.68
N LEU A 109 -7.90 -23.32 -16.35
CA LEU A 109 -8.39 -22.23 -15.50
C LEU A 109 -7.26 -21.48 -14.78
N ASN A 110 -5.99 -21.71 -15.13
CA ASN A 110 -4.87 -21.02 -14.48
C ASN A 110 -4.98 -19.50 -14.64
N GLY A 111 -4.94 -18.79 -13.50
CA GLY A 111 -5.04 -17.33 -13.46
C GLY A 111 -6.47 -16.82 -13.63
N TYR A 112 -7.47 -17.70 -13.69
CA TYR A 112 -8.87 -17.32 -13.64
C TYR A 112 -9.22 -16.83 -12.23
N VAL A 113 -9.58 -15.55 -12.12
CA VAL A 113 -10.03 -14.96 -10.86
C VAL A 113 -11.54 -14.78 -10.88
N VAL A 114 -12.23 -15.39 -9.93
CA VAL A 114 -13.63 -15.14 -9.65
C VAL A 114 -13.74 -13.80 -8.93
N GLY A 115 -14.39 -12.85 -9.58
CA GLY A 115 -14.73 -11.57 -9.01
C GLY A 115 -15.95 -11.67 -8.09
N THR A 116 -15.88 -11.00 -6.96
CA THR A 116 -16.95 -10.89 -5.96
C THR A 116 -17.33 -9.42 -5.80
N ASN A 117 -18.59 -9.17 -5.50
CA ASN A 117 -19.19 -7.85 -5.59
C ASN A 117 -19.75 -7.40 -4.23
N VAL A 118 -19.92 -6.09 -4.06
CA VAL A 118 -20.45 -5.46 -2.85
C VAL A 118 -21.84 -5.98 -2.44
N ASN A 119 -22.65 -6.41 -3.41
CA ASN A 119 -23.97 -7.00 -3.17
C ASN A 119 -23.91 -8.47 -2.72
N GLY A 120 -22.72 -9.06 -2.54
CA GLY A 120 -22.52 -10.46 -2.18
C GLY A 120 -22.58 -11.44 -3.37
N SER A 121 -22.68 -10.98 -4.63
CA SER A 121 -22.63 -11.87 -5.79
C SER A 121 -21.21 -12.17 -6.24
N ALA A 122 -20.99 -13.36 -6.79
CA ALA A 122 -19.75 -13.77 -7.44
C ALA A 122 -19.96 -14.05 -8.92
N GLY A 123 -18.91 -13.84 -9.71
CA GLY A 123 -18.86 -14.26 -11.11
C GLY A 123 -19.06 -15.77 -11.26
N LYS A 124 -19.61 -16.16 -12.40
CA LYS A 124 -19.99 -17.54 -12.71
C LYS A 124 -19.19 -18.08 -13.86
N LEU A 125 -18.78 -19.34 -13.77
CA LEU A 125 -18.15 -20.09 -14.85
C LEU A 125 -18.98 -21.33 -15.17
N LYS A 126 -19.36 -21.51 -16.42
CA LYS A 126 -19.90 -22.77 -16.93
C LYS A 126 -18.83 -23.45 -17.76
N VAL A 127 -18.35 -24.62 -17.34
CA VAL A 127 -17.25 -25.34 -17.98
C VAL A 127 -17.34 -26.84 -17.69
N ASN A 128 -16.93 -27.66 -18.63
CA ASN A 128 -16.75 -29.10 -18.41
C ASN A 128 -15.27 -29.48 -18.49
N ASN A 129 -14.90 -30.61 -17.87
CA ASN A 129 -13.55 -31.18 -17.90
C ASN A 129 -12.49 -30.16 -17.46
N ALA A 130 -12.57 -29.67 -16.22
CA ALA A 130 -11.67 -28.63 -15.73
C ALA A 130 -11.20 -28.91 -14.30
N SER A 131 -9.95 -28.60 -14.01
CA SER A 131 -9.40 -28.57 -12.65
C SER A 131 -9.55 -27.16 -12.07
N MET A 132 -9.91 -27.05 -10.79
CA MET A 132 -9.97 -25.75 -10.09
C MET A 132 -8.59 -25.31 -9.56
N ASN A 133 -7.54 -26.08 -9.82
CA ASN A 133 -6.18 -25.67 -9.52
C ASN A 133 -5.83 -24.42 -10.33
N GLY A 134 -5.34 -23.39 -9.64
CA GLY A 134 -5.02 -22.08 -10.24
C GLY A 134 -6.21 -21.13 -10.38
N VAL A 135 -7.38 -21.49 -9.85
CA VAL A 135 -8.53 -20.58 -9.67
C VAL A 135 -8.40 -19.81 -8.37
N GLU A 136 -8.58 -18.50 -8.44
CA GLU A 136 -8.56 -17.62 -7.27
C GLU A 136 -9.89 -16.90 -7.06
N ILE A 137 -10.19 -16.52 -5.82
CA ILE A 137 -11.38 -15.76 -5.45
C ILE A 137 -10.94 -14.41 -4.90
N ASN A 138 -11.43 -13.32 -5.49
CA ASN A 138 -11.10 -12.00 -4.98
C ASN A 138 -11.94 -11.63 -3.74
N THR A 139 -11.64 -10.49 -3.14
CA THR A 139 -12.25 -10.03 -1.86
C THR A 139 -13.13 -8.80 -2.02
N GLY A 140 -13.66 -8.54 -3.22
CA GLY A 140 -14.55 -7.39 -3.49
C GLY A 140 -15.83 -7.38 -2.64
N PHE A 141 -16.31 -8.54 -2.20
CA PHE A 141 -17.46 -8.65 -1.28
C PHE A 141 -17.28 -7.94 0.06
N THR A 142 -16.03 -7.76 0.52
CA THR A 142 -15.71 -7.20 1.84
C THR A 142 -16.08 -5.72 1.99
N ALA A 143 -16.31 -5.02 0.88
CA ALA A 143 -16.83 -3.65 0.92
C ALA A 143 -18.34 -3.61 1.26
N GLY A 144 -19.05 -4.74 1.13
CA GLY A 144 -20.49 -4.84 1.37
C GLY A 144 -20.90 -5.51 2.68
N THR A 145 -20.02 -6.29 3.30
CA THR A 145 -20.32 -7.05 4.53
C THR A 145 -19.15 -7.06 5.50
N ALA A 146 -19.46 -7.14 6.80
CA ALA A 146 -18.52 -7.35 7.90
C ALA A 146 -18.47 -8.82 8.35
N ASP A 147 -19.17 -9.73 7.66
CA ASP A 147 -19.15 -11.15 7.97
C ASP A 147 -17.75 -11.71 7.78
N THR A 148 -17.31 -12.56 8.70
CA THR A 148 -16.00 -13.23 8.64
C THR A 148 -16.05 -14.57 7.90
N ILE A 149 -17.25 -15.01 7.51
CA ILE A 149 -17.48 -16.20 6.68
C ILE A 149 -18.51 -15.82 5.62
N VAL A 150 -18.16 -15.99 4.35
CA VAL A 150 -19.04 -15.70 3.21
C VAL A 150 -18.99 -16.87 2.23
N SER A 151 -20.15 -17.35 1.80
CA SER A 151 -20.25 -18.47 0.85
C SER A 151 -20.83 -17.99 -0.48
N PHE A 152 -20.29 -18.57 -1.55
CA PHE A 152 -20.73 -18.36 -2.93
C PHE A 152 -21.09 -19.72 -3.52
N ASP A 153 -22.39 -19.91 -3.75
CA ASP A 153 -22.90 -21.17 -4.29
C ASP A 153 -22.79 -21.18 -5.81
N ASN A 154 -22.45 -22.33 -6.40
CA ASN A 154 -22.34 -22.57 -7.83
C ASN A 154 -21.44 -21.55 -8.52
N VAL A 155 -20.22 -21.34 -8.02
CA VAL A 155 -19.23 -20.45 -8.67
C VAL A 155 -18.77 -21.04 -9.99
N VAL A 156 -18.63 -22.37 -10.04
CA VAL A 156 -18.37 -23.12 -11.26
C VAL A 156 -19.44 -24.21 -11.43
N GLU A 157 -20.11 -24.21 -12.57
CA GLU A 157 -21.12 -25.19 -12.95
C GLU A 157 -20.64 -26.03 -14.13
N GLY A 158 -20.90 -27.34 -14.09
CA GLY A 158 -20.63 -28.23 -15.20
C GLY A 158 -20.28 -29.64 -14.75
N SER A 159 -19.57 -30.38 -15.59
CA SER A 159 -19.27 -31.80 -15.39
C SER A 159 -17.78 -32.08 -15.43
N ASN A 160 -17.36 -33.14 -14.74
CA ASN A 160 -15.96 -33.54 -14.63
C ASN A 160 -15.06 -32.39 -14.11
N LEU A 161 -15.49 -31.79 -12.99
CA LEU A 161 -14.75 -30.76 -12.26
C LEU A 161 -13.90 -31.43 -11.17
N THR A 162 -12.61 -31.10 -11.09
CA THR A 162 -11.67 -31.67 -10.11
C THR A 162 -10.99 -30.60 -9.27
N ASP A 163 -10.35 -31.01 -8.16
CA ASP A 163 -9.48 -30.18 -7.33
C ASP A 163 -10.17 -28.93 -6.75
N ALA A 164 -11.45 -29.03 -6.39
CA ALA A 164 -12.20 -27.92 -5.80
C ALA A 164 -11.52 -27.34 -4.54
N ASP A 165 -10.80 -28.18 -3.79
CA ASP A 165 -10.02 -27.78 -2.61
C ASP A 165 -8.74 -27.00 -2.94
N ALA A 166 -8.33 -26.94 -4.21
CA ALA A 166 -7.17 -26.16 -4.68
C ALA A 166 -7.50 -24.68 -4.97
N ILE A 167 -8.76 -24.26 -4.85
CA ILE A 167 -9.16 -22.85 -4.98
C ILE A 167 -8.51 -22.02 -3.87
N THR A 168 -7.87 -20.91 -4.24
CA THR A 168 -7.22 -19.99 -3.30
C THR A 168 -7.88 -18.60 -3.29
N SER A 169 -7.48 -17.77 -2.33
CA SER A 169 -7.90 -16.37 -2.24
C SER A 169 -6.84 -15.48 -2.86
N THR A 170 -7.23 -14.37 -3.51
CA THR A 170 -6.27 -13.35 -3.97
C THR A 170 -5.66 -12.56 -2.81
N SER A 171 -6.12 -12.76 -1.58
CA SER A 171 -5.61 -12.09 -0.39
C SER A 171 -5.24 -13.07 0.71
N VAL A 172 -4.11 -12.82 1.38
CA VAL A 172 -3.63 -13.63 2.53
C VAL A 172 -4.50 -13.51 3.78
N VAL A 173 -5.33 -12.45 3.89
CA VAL A 173 -6.21 -12.26 5.05
C VAL A 173 -7.54 -13.01 4.92
N TRP A 174 -7.71 -13.73 3.82
CA TRP A 174 -8.86 -14.60 3.55
C TRP A 174 -8.39 -15.97 3.07
N THR A 175 -9.05 -17.01 3.54
CA THR A 175 -8.89 -18.38 3.03
C THR A 175 -10.10 -18.71 2.18
N ALA A 176 -9.88 -19.08 0.92
CA ALA A 176 -10.91 -19.66 0.08
C ALA A 176 -10.90 -21.19 0.26
N LYS A 177 -12.08 -21.80 0.38
CA LYS A 177 -12.24 -23.24 0.39
C LYS A 177 -13.33 -23.63 -0.58
N GLY A 178 -12.94 -24.31 -1.66
CA GLY A 178 -13.92 -24.89 -2.58
C GLY A 178 -14.45 -26.24 -2.10
N SER A 179 -15.68 -26.54 -2.49
CA SER A 179 -16.32 -27.83 -2.26
C SER A 179 -17.28 -28.16 -3.40
N THR A 180 -17.40 -29.45 -3.73
CA THR A 180 -18.39 -29.92 -4.70
C THR A 180 -19.74 -30.14 -4.01
N ASP A 181 -20.81 -29.56 -4.57
CA ASP A 181 -22.17 -29.69 -4.08
C ASP A 181 -22.82 -31.02 -4.52
N ALA A 182 -24.08 -31.25 -4.11
CA ALA A 182 -24.82 -32.46 -4.49
C ALA A 182 -25.13 -32.55 -6.00
N SER A 183 -25.07 -31.43 -6.72
CA SER A 183 -25.31 -31.31 -8.15
C SER A 183 -24.04 -31.55 -8.98
N GLY A 184 -22.86 -31.60 -8.34
CA GLY A 184 -21.56 -31.68 -8.99
C GLY A 184 -20.92 -30.32 -9.31
N ASN A 185 -21.55 -29.22 -8.90
CA ASN A 185 -21.05 -27.85 -9.06
C ASN A 185 -20.07 -27.51 -7.93
N VAL A 186 -19.26 -26.47 -8.13
CA VAL A 186 -18.28 -26.00 -7.14
C VAL A 186 -18.81 -24.76 -6.42
N ASP A 187 -18.97 -24.90 -5.11
CA ASP A 187 -19.23 -23.83 -4.15
C ASP A 187 -17.91 -23.37 -3.53
N VAL A 188 -17.87 -22.13 -3.05
CA VAL A 188 -16.71 -21.56 -2.37
C VAL A 188 -17.13 -20.94 -1.05
N THR A 189 -16.43 -21.25 0.03
CA THR A 189 -16.53 -20.52 1.30
C THR A 189 -15.26 -19.74 1.56
N MET A 190 -15.40 -18.42 1.76
CA MET A 190 -14.36 -17.50 2.18
C MET A 190 -14.40 -17.35 3.69
N SER A 191 -13.27 -17.57 4.36
CA SER A 191 -13.12 -17.40 5.81
C SER A 191 -12.02 -16.39 6.10
N LYS A 192 -12.31 -15.40 6.95
CA LYS A 192 -11.33 -14.38 7.34
C LYS A 192 -10.27 -15.02 8.24
N ASN A 193 -9.00 -14.80 7.90
CA ASN A 193 -7.87 -15.11 8.76
C ASN A 193 -7.66 -13.94 9.75
N ALA A 194 -7.35 -14.26 11.01
CA ALA A 194 -6.96 -13.22 11.96
C ALA A 194 -5.67 -12.54 11.48
N TYR A 195 -5.58 -11.22 11.61
CA TYR A 195 -4.37 -10.49 11.27
C TYR A 195 -3.18 -11.00 12.09
N THR A 196 -3.41 -11.40 13.35
CA THR A 196 -2.37 -12.01 14.20
C THR A 196 -1.81 -13.33 13.68
N ASP A 197 -2.59 -14.08 12.91
CA ASP A 197 -2.18 -15.39 12.39
C ASP A 197 -1.41 -15.25 11.07
N VAL A 198 -1.73 -14.19 10.31
CA VAL A 198 -1.10 -13.91 9.01
C VAL A 198 0.16 -13.05 9.18
N ALA A 199 0.14 -12.08 10.10
CA ALA A 199 1.29 -11.22 10.36
C ALA A 199 2.43 -12.01 11.01
N THR A 200 3.64 -11.81 10.49
CA THR A 200 4.85 -12.50 10.97
C THR A 200 5.81 -11.58 11.71
N ASP A 201 5.58 -10.26 11.64
CA ASP A 201 6.40 -9.29 12.34
C ASP A 201 5.83 -8.99 13.73
N ALA A 202 6.57 -9.37 14.78
CA ALA A 202 6.12 -9.19 16.15
C ALA A 202 5.86 -7.73 16.55
N SER A 203 6.50 -6.76 15.86
CA SER A 203 6.30 -5.33 16.13
C SER A 203 4.88 -4.83 15.81
N VAL A 204 4.09 -5.58 15.04
CA VAL A 204 2.71 -5.23 14.68
C VAL A 204 1.66 -6.07 15.41
N ASN A 205 2.04 -6.91 16.37
CA ASN A 205 1.11 -7.80 17.06
C ASN A 205 -0.01 -7.05 17.79
N ASP A 206 0.31 -5.92 18.44
CA ASP A 206 -0.68 -5.17 19.21
C ASP A 206 -1.71 -4.50 18.30
N ILE A 207 -1.27 -3.94 17.16
CA ILE A 207 -2.20 -3.37 16.17
C ILE A 207 -3.02 -4.47 15.50
N ALA A 208 -2.43 -5.63 15.19
CA ALA A 208 -3.14 -6.75 14.60
C ALA A 208 -4.28 -7.23 15.51
N LYS A 209 -4.01 -7.42 16.81
CA LYS A 209 -5.02 -7.76 17.82
C LYS A 209 -6.14 -6.73 17.91
N ALA A 210 -5.79 -5.44 17.91
CA ALA A 210 -6.76 -4.37 17.98
C ALA A 210 -7.68 -4.34 16.74
N LEU A 211 -7.09 -4.56 15.55
CA LEU A 211 -7.84 -4.63 14.29
C LEU A 211 -8.72 -5.88 14.21
N ASP A 212 -8.26 -7.04 14.70
CA ASP A 212 -9.09 -8.24 14.76
C ASP A 212 -10.29 -8.06 15.69
N ALA A 213 -10.09 -7.44 16.86
CA ALA A 213 -11.17 -7.15 17.81
C ALA A 213 -12.16 -6.10 17.29
N GLY A 214 -11.70 -5.18 16.44
CA GLY A 214 -12.49 -4.08 15.88
C GLY A 214 -12.94 -4.29 14.43
N TYR A 215 -12.86 -5.51 13.90
CA TYR A 215 -13.14 -5.79 12.50
C TYR A 215 -14.55 -5.32 12.09
N THR A 216 -14.65 -4.60 10.97
CA THR A 216 -15.90 -4.12 10.40
C THR A 216 -15.74 -3.86 8.89
N ASN A 217 -16.83 -3.50 8.20
CA ASN A 217 -16.83 -3.19 6.77
C ASN A 217 -16.63 -1.70 6.52
N ASN A 218 -15.37 -1.28 6.41
CA ASN A 218 -15.01 0.09 6.02
C ASN A 218 -13.75 0.10 5.13
N GLU A 219 -13.40 1.28 4.60
CA GLU A 219 -12.23 1.44 3.71
C GLU A 219 -10.93 0.92 4.32
N LEU A 220 -10.72 1.07 5.64
CA LEU A 220 -9.52 0.58 6.30
C LEU A 220 -9.43 -0.95 6.21
N PHE A 221 -10.48 -1.67 6.56
CA PHE A 221 -10.43 -3.14 6.52
C PHE A 221 -10.41 -3.69 5.10
N THR A 222 -11.12 -3.05 4.16
CA THR A 222 -11.03 -3.41 2.74
C THR A 222 -9.62 -3.18 2.19
N SER A 223 -8.92 -2.10 2.61
CA SER A 223 -7.55 -1.82 2.19
C SER A 223 -6.53 -2.87 2.64
N LEU A 224 -6.81 -3.58 3.74
CA LEU A 224 -5.94 -4.61 4.31
C LEU A 224 -6.07 -5.98 3.63
N ASN A 225 -6.96 -6.12 2.64
CA ASN A 225 -7.06 -7.32 1.80
C ASN A 225 -5.94 -7.37 0.75
N VAL A 226 -4.70 -7.47 1.22
CA VAL A 226 -3.48 -7.49 0.40
C VAL A 226 -3.09 -8.90 -0.03
N GLY A 227 -2.29 -9.01 -1.09
CA GLY A 227 -1.94 -10.28 -1.73
C GLY A 227 -0.85 -11.07 -1.02
N THR A 228 -0.04 -10.42 -0.18
CA THR A 228 1.09 -11.09 0.50
C THR A 228 1.21 -10.73 1.97
N THR A 229 1.81 -11.63 2.76
CA THR A 229 2.15 -11.38 4.17
C THR A 229 3.11 -10.20 4.34
N ALA A 230 4.04 -10.01 3.38
CA ALA A 230 4.99 -8.89 3.42
C ALA A 230 4.29 -7.54 3.27
N GLU A 231 3.32 -7.46 2.35
CA GLU A 231 2.46 -6.28 2.21
C GLU A 231 1.61 -6.07 3.46
N LEU A 232 1.07 -7.14 4.07
CA LEU A 232 0.28 -7.01 5.29
C LEU A 232 1.11 -6.44 6.44
N ASN A 233 2.30 -6.99 6.69
CA ASN A 233 3.21 -6.47 7.71
C ASN A 233 3.54 -4.99 7.44
N SER A 234 3.76 -4.61 6.18
CA SER A 234 4.04 -3.23 5.79
C SER A 234 2.83 -2.33 6.05
N ALA A 235 1.64 -2.75 5.64
CA ALA A 235 0.38 -2.05 5.90
C ALA A 235 0.15 -1.85 7.40
N LEU A 236 0.33 -2.89 8.20
CA LEU A 236 0.15 -2.82 9.66
C LEU A 236 1.16 -1.87 10.32
N LYS A 237 2.42 -1.83 9.89
CA LYS A 237 3.41 -0.84 10.38
C LYS A 237 3.01 0.59 10.01
N GLN A 238 2.48 0.78 8.82
CA GLN A 238 2.00 2.08 8.37
C GLN A 238 0.74 2.50 9.12
N VAL A 239 -0.22 1.60 9.35
CA VAL A 239 -1.41 1.90 10.14
C VAL A 239 -1.03 2.19 11.61
N SER A 240 -0.12 1.43 12.20
CA SER A 240 0.21 1.53 13.63
C SER A 240 0.94 2.81 14.05
N GLY A 241 1.60 3.52 13.13
CA GLY A 241 2.45 4.64 13.55
C GLY A 241 3.82 4.22 14.04
N SER A 242 4.19 2.94 14.01
CA SER A 242 5.47 2.49 14.58
C SER A 242 6.70 3.11 13.91
N GLN A 243 6.55 3.60 12.68
CA GLN A 243 7.60 4.28 11.93
C GLN A 243 7.55 5.82 12.06
N ALA A 244 6.50 6.39 12.67
CA ALA A 244 6.23 7.82 12.77
C ALA A 244 7.07 8.52 13.86
N THR A 245 8.39 8.42 13.77
CA THR A 245 9.32 8.92 14.81
C THR A 245 9.98 10.26 14.47
N THR A 246 9.92 10.67 13.22
CA THR A 246 10.71 11.79 12.70
C THR A 246 10.37 13.12 13.37
N VAL A 247 9.09 13.49 13.51
CA VAL A 247 8.70 14.81 14.09
C VAL A 247 9.23 15.00 15.52
N PHE A 248 9.13 13.98 16.37
CA PHE A 248 9.66 14.01 17.74
C PHE A 248 11.18 14.08 17.78
N ARG A 249 11.86 13.36 16.86
CA ARG A 249 13.30 13.44 16.71
C ARG A 249 13.73 14.85 16.30
N GLU A 250 13.04 15.46 15.34
CA GLU A 250 13.35 16.82 14.88
C GLU A 250 13.17 17.87 16.00
N ALA A 251 12.13 17.77 16.83
CA ALA A 251 11.97 18.62 18.01
C ALA A 251 13.19 18.54 18.96
N ARG A 252 13.69 17.33 19.22
CA ARG A 252 14.89 17.12 20.06
C ARG A 252 16.16 17.70 19.40
N VAL A 253 16.30 17.55 18.08
CA VAL A 253 17.43 18.12 17.34
C VAL A 253 17.40 19.65 17.42
N LEU A 254 16.25 20.28 17.22
CA LEU A 254 16.09 21.73 17.34
C LEU A 254 16.50 22.26 18.72
N SER A 255 16.06 21.60 19.80
CA SER A 255 16.50 21.93 21.16
C SER A 255 18.03 21.96 21.26
N ASN A 256 18.72 20.92 20.78
CA ASN A 256 20.18 20.89 20.82
C ASN A 256 20.82 22.00 19.97
N ARG A 257 20.24 22.27 18.78
CA ARG A 257 20.76 23.29 17.87
C ARG A 257 20.63 24.70 18.42
N PHE A 258 19.57 25.03 19.16
CA PHE A 258 19.50 26.32 19.87
C PHE A 258 20.65 26.53 20.84
N SER A 259 20.97 25.52 21.66
CA SER A 259 22.07 25.60 22.62
C SER A 259 23.41 25.78 21.90
N MET A 260 23.68 24.97 20.88
CA MET A 260 24.90 25.10 20.08
C MET A 260 25.01 26.47 19.39
N LEU A 261 23.89 26.97 18.86
CA LEU A 261 23.86 28.23 18.13
C LEU A 261 24.08 29.43 19.06
N ALA A 262 23.49 29.38 20.27
CA ALA A 262 23.72 30.36 21.32
C ALA A 262 25.15 30.28 21.87
N ASP A 263 25.73 29.08 22.02
CA ASP A 263 27.09 28.85 22.54
C ASP A 263 28.17 29.30 21.57
N ALA A 264 27.97 29.08 20.27
CA ALA A 264 28.92 29.45 19.22
C ALA A 264 28.81 30.94 18.80
N ALA A 265 27.85 31.70 19.34
CA ALA A 265 27.63 33.08 18.95
C ALA A 265 28.84 33.97 19.34
N PRO A 266 29.42 34.72 18.39
CA PRO A 266 30.50 35.65 18.69
C PRO A 266 30.05 36.70 19.71
N LYS A 267 30.79 36.83 20.82
CA LYS A 267 30.49 37.85 21.83
C LYS A 267 30.80 39.24 21.28
N VAL A 268 29.80 40.11 21.25
CA VAL A 268 29.92 41.51 20.89
C VAL A 268 29.89 42.36 22.16
N GLY A 269 30.99 43.07 22.43
CA GLY A 269 31.08 44.06 23.52
C GLY A 269 30.54 43.56 24.85
N ASN A 270 29.52 44.25 25.39
CA ASN A 270 28.88 44.11 26.70
C ASN A 270 28.26 42.73 27.02
N GLY A 271 28.81 41.60 26.57
CA GLY A 271 28.31 40.25 26.83
C GLY A 271 27.08 39.85 25.98
N LEU A 272 26.69 40.65 24.99
CA LEU A 272 25.66 40.28 24.02
C LEU A 272 26.28 39.38 22.95
N ALA A 273 25.57 38.35 22.51
CA ALA A 273 25.96 37.52 21.37
C ALA A 273 24.70 37.08 20.64
N PHE A 274 24.74 37.04 19.31
CA PHE A 274 23.64 36.47 18.53
C PHE A 274 24.20 35.68 17.36
N ASN A 275 23.41 34.73 16.89
CA ASN A 275 23.76 33.91 15.74
C ASN A 275 22.49 33.54 14.98
N VAL A 276 22.63 33.43 13.66
CA VAL A 276 21.54 33.15 12.74
C VAL A 276 21.95 32.05 11.78
N VAL A 277 21.00 31.18 11.49
CA VAL A 277 21.10 30.17 10.42
C VAL A 277 19.88 30.37 9.55
N ALA A 278 20.09 30.45 8.24
CA ALA A 278 19.02 30.60 7.27
C ALA A 278 18.80 29.30 6.52
N LYS A 279 17.57 29.12 6.01
CA LYS A 279 17.20 28.08 5.06
C LYS A 279 18.19 28.03 3.88
N GLY A 280 18.55 26.82 3.43
CA GLY A 280 19.59 26.59 2.41
C GLY A 280 21.05 26.57 2.92
N ASP A 281 21.32 26.85 4.20
CA ASP A 281 22.62 26.52 4.82
C ASP A 281 22.63 25.02 5.16
N PRO A 282 23.71 24.26 4.88
CA PRO A 282 23.80 22.84 5.26
C PRO A 282 23.60 22.58 6.77
N ARG A 283 23.85 23.60 7.61
CA ARG A 283 23.60 23.56 9.06
C ARG A 283 22.13 23.77 9.42
N ALA A 284 21.27 24.07 8.46
CA ALA A 284 19.83 24.33 8.61
C ALA A 284 18.95 23.13 8.24
N GLU A 285 19.55 22.00 7.83
CA GLU A 285 18.82 20.81 7.39
C GLU A 285 18.46 19.88 8.55
N LEU A 286 17.28 19.29 8.48
CA LEU A 286 16.72 18.27 9.36
C LEU A 286 16.34 17.02 8.54
N GLY A 287 15.77 16.00 9.18
CA GLY A 287 15.26 14.82 8.46
C GLY A 287 14.15 15.17 7.47
N ASN A 288 13.92 14.30 6.47
CA ASN A 288 12.85 14.42 5.47
C ASN A 288 12.81 15.78 4.75
N ASN A 289 13.98 16.27 4.31
CA ASN A 289 14.12 17.53 3.57
C ASN A 289 13.49 18.75 4.28
N THR A 290 13.41 18.68 5.60
CA THR A 290 12.96 19.81 6.41
C THR A 290 14.13 20.77 6.61
N GLU A 291 13.88 22.06 6.42
CA GLU A 291 14.84 23.12 6.69
C GLU A 291 14.26 24.15 7.65
N TYR A 292 15.10 25.00 8.22
CA TYR A 292 14.64 26.04 9.13
C TYR A 292 15.45 27.34 9.04
N ASP A 293 14.79 28.44 9.39
CA ASP A 293 15.44 29.68 9.78
C ASP A 293 15.51 29.73 11.31
N MET A 294 16.68 29.96 11.89
CA MET A 294 16.87 30.01 13.34
C MET A 294 17.67 31.24 13.77
N LEU A 295 17.21 31.90 14.83
CA LEU A 295 17.91 32.94 15.56
C LEU A 295 18.14 32.44 16.99
N ALA A 296 19.36 32.59 17.48
CA ALA A 296 19.66 32.45 18.91
C ALA A 296 20.35 33.73 19.41
N LEU A 297 19.87 34.24 20.54
CA LEU A 297 20.38 35.40 21.26
C LEU A 297 20.86 34.96 22.63
N ARG A 298 22.02 35.47 23.05
CA ARG A 298 22.55 35.33 24.40
C ARG A 298 22.96 36.69 24.95
N LYS A 299 22.68 36.90 26.23
CA LYS A 299 23.20 38.01 27.02
C LYS A 299 23.82 37.47 28.29
N THR A 300 25.13 37.59 28.40
CA THR A 300 25.88 37.34 29.64
C THR A 300 26.07 38.64 30.40
N ILE A 301 25.83 38.59 31.70
CA ILE A 301 25.96 39.70 32.65
C ILE A 301 26.83 39.20 33.80
N ASP A 302 27.89 39.94 34.12
CA ASP A 302 28.66 39.72 35.32
C ASP A 302 27.89 40.31 36.50
N LEU A 303 27.42 39.45 37.42
CA LEU A 303 26.70 39.87 38.63
C LEU A 303 27.69 40.34 39.71
N SER A 304 28.87 39.73 39.74
CA SER A 304 30.01 40.08 40.58
C SER A 304 31.30 39.61 39.90
N GLU A 305 32.46 39.82 40.54
CA GLU A 305 33.75 39.29 40.04
C GLU A 305 33.78 37.77 39.92
N SER A 306 32.92 37.05 40.64
CA SER A 306 32.88 35.59 40.68
C SER A 306 31.55 35.00 40.25
N GLN A 307 30.59 35.81 39.78
CA GLN A 307 29.26 35.36 39.38
C GLN A 307 28.89 35.90 38.00
N THR A 308 28.38 35.01 37.16
CA THR A 308 27.85 35.36 35.84
C THR A 308 26.44 34.78 35.66
N MET A 309 25.59 35.55 34.98
CA MET A 309 24.26 35.12 34.57
C MET A 309 24.16 35.25 33.05
N SER A 310 23.74 34.19 32.37
CA SER A 310 23.49 34.19 30.93
C SER A 310 22.03 33.93 30.65
N LEU A 311 21.38 34.88 29.99
CA LEU A 311 20.04 34.75 29.43
C LEU A 311 20.15 34.32 27.97
N GLU A 312 19.37 33.35 27.56
CA GLU A 312 19.35 32.80 26.21
C GLU A 312 17.91 32.77 25.69
N TYR A 313 17.73 33.17 24.44
CA TYR A 313 16.45 33.10 23.75
C TYR A 313 16.65 32.69 22.31
N GLY A 314 15.84 31.76 21.82
CA GLY A 314 15.91 31.28 20.46
C GLY A 314 14.53 31.15 19.83
N ILE A 315 14.46 31.42 18.53
CA ILE A 315 13.29 31.12 17.71
C ILE A 315 13.73 30.42 16.44
N ALA A 316 12.91 29.48 15.97
CA ALA A 316 13.10 28.83 14.68
C ALA A 316 11.76 28.74 13.96
N ARG A 317 11.78 28.96 12.66
CA ARG A 317 10.66 28.68 11.75
C ARG A 317 11.06 27.52 10.86
N LEU A 318 10.20 26.52 10.76
CA LEU A 318 10.44 25.33 9.98
C LEU A 318 9.63 25.36 8.69
N ASP A 319 10.19 24.75 7.66
CA ASP A 319 9.58 24.56 6.36
C ASP A 319 10.06 23.23 5.78
N GLY A 320 9.13 22.35 5.44
CA GLY A 320 9.46 21.01 4.95
C GLY A 320 8.41 20.46 4.01
N ASP A 321 8.80 19.42 3.28
CA ASP A 321 7.97 18.82 2.23
C ASP A 321 7.03 17.70 2.76
N GLY A 322 6.95 17.54 4.09
CA GLY A 322 6.14 16.49 4.71
C GLY A 322 6.72 15.08 4.53
N ALA A 323 5.87 14.06 4.67
CA ALA A 323 6.31 12.67 4.64
C ALA A 323 6.89 12.25 3.27
N GLN A 324 8.21 12.00 3.24
CA GLN A 324 8.92 11.55 2.03
C GLN A 324 8.82 10.03 1.79
N LYS A 325 8.43 9.27 2.83
CA LYS A 325 8.27 7.81 2.78
C LYS A 325 6.97 7.42 3.44
N ALA A 326 6.25 6.50 2.81
CA ALA A 326 5.02 5.94 3.35
C ALA A 326 5.27 5.29 4.73
N GLY A 327 4.42 5.63 5.69
CA GLY A 327 4.51 5.19 7.09
C GLY A 327 5.28 6.11 8.02
N ASP A 328 6.11 7.02 7.51
CA ASP A 328 6.83 8.02 8.30
C ASP A 328 6.03 9.34 8.37
N ASN A 329 6.37 10.17 9.35
CA ASN A 329 5.89 11.53 9.43
C ASN A 329 6.98 12.48 8.90
N GLY A 330 6.59 13.54 8.21
CA GLY A 330 7.50 14.64 7.89
C GLY A 330 6.95 15.95 8.39
N VAL A 331 7.85 16.86 8.76
CA VAL A 331 7.47 18.22 9.11
C VAL A 331 7.08 18.93 7.81
N THR A 332 5.93 19.59 7.82
CA THR A 332 5.47 20.48 6.75
C THR A 332 5.71 21.94 7.10
N GLY A 333 5.81 22.25 8.39
CA GLY A 333 6.14 23.59 8.86
C GLY A 333 6.10 23.70 10.37
N GLY A 334 5.99 24.94 10.84
CA GLY A 334 5.79 25.26 12.25
C GLY A 334 6.87 26.17 12.81
N TYR A 335 6.89 26.27 14.13
CA TYR A 335 7.85 27.10 14.85
C TYR A 335 8.33 26.43 16.13
N SER A 336 9.54 26.80 16.54
CA SER A 336 10.11 26.41 17.82
C SER A 336 10.64 27.62 18.56
N GLN A 337 10.55 27.59 19.89
CA GLN A 337 11.04 28.63 20.78
C GLN A 337 11.85 28.00 21.90
N PHE A 338 12.92 28.67 22.29
CA PHE A 338 13.83 28.26 23.35
C PHE A 338 14.06 29.44 24.30
N PHE A 339 14.06 29.15 25.59
CA PHE A 339 14.49 30.04 26.64
C PHE A 339 15.47 29.31 27.56
N GLY A 340 16.60 29.94 27.85
CA GLY A 340 17.63 29.43 28.74
C GLY A 340 18.06 30.47 29.76
N LEU A 341 18.29 30.04 30.99
CA LEU A 341 18.90 30.86 32.04
C LEU A 341 20.02 30.06 32.70
N LYS A 342 21.25 30.52 32.57
CA LYS A 342 22.43 29.87 33.17
C LYS A 342 23.05 30.79 34.21
N HIS A 343 23.25 30.28 35.42
CA HIS A 343 23.97 30.97 36.49
C HIS A 343 25.24 30.19 36.82
N GLN A 344 26.38 30.87 36.77
CA GLN A 344 27.68 30.31 37.11
C GLN A 344 28.32 31.12 38.23
N MET A 345 28.74 30.43 39.29
CA MET A 345 29.45 31.01 40.42
C MET A 345 30.78 30.28 40.62
N SER A 346 31.86 31.03 40.64
CA SER A 346 33.20 30.55 40.97
C SER A 346 33.53 30.84 42.43
N PHE A 347 34.21 29.91 43.09
CA PHE A 347 34.68 30.05 44.47
C PHE A 347 36.21 30.13 44.48
N ASP A 348 36.77 30.85 45.46
CA ASP A 348 38.22 31.09 45.56
C ASP A 348 39.05 29.80 45.72
N ASN A 349 38.42 28.73 46.19
CA ASN A 349 39.03 27.41 46.31
C ASN A 349 39.04 26.61 44.99
N GLY A 350 38.68 27.23 43.86
CA GLY A 350 38.65 26.62 42.53
C GLY A 350 37.39 25.82 42.21
N MET A 351 36.39 25.79 43.10
CA MET A 351 35.10 25.16 42.80
C MET A 351 34.25 26.07 41.90
N ASN A 352 33.45 25.48 41.02
CA ASN A 352 32.45 26.18 40.23
C ASN A 352 31.07 25.55 40.47
N TRP A 353 30.06 26.37 40.71
CA TRP A 353 28.66 25.97 40.77
C TRP A 353 27.91 26.52 39.57
N ASN A 354 27.37 25.61 38.76
CA ASN A 354 26.60 25.92 37.57
C ASN A 354 25.15 25.49 37.78
N ASN A 355 24.21 26.40 37.54
CA ASN A 355 22.78 26.13 37.49
C ASN A 355 22.28 26.51 36.10
N ALA A 356 21.38 25.71 35.54
CA ALA A 356 20.71 26.00 34.29
C ALA A 356 19.21 25.73 34.44
N LEU A 357 18.40 26.61 33.88
CA LEU A 357 16.98 26.42 33.65
C LEU A 357 16.75 26.51 32.14
N ARG A 358 15.99 25.58 31.60
CA ARG A 358 15.71 25.52 30.16
C ARG A 358 14.23 25.28 29.93
N TYR A 359 13.67 26.02 28.98
CA TYR A 359 12.30 25.85 28.50
C TYR A 359 12.27 25.84 26.97
N ASP A 360 11.73 24.78 26.38
CA ASP A 360 11.51 24.67 24.93
C ASP A 360 10.02 24.51 24.62
N VAL A 361 9.56 25.18 23.56
CA VAL A 361 8.23 24.98 22.97
C VAL A 361 8.40 24.69 21.49
N HIS A 362 7.87 23.54 21.06
CA HIS A 362 7.84 23.15 19.65
C HIS A 362 6.39 23.04 19.21
N ASN A 363 6.02 23.75 18.15
CA ASN A 363 4.75 23.60 17.47
C ASN A 363 5.03 23.27 16.01
N LEU A 364 4.97 21.99 15.68
CA LEU A 364 5.38 21.45 14.38
C LEU A 364 4.14 20.97 13.65
N ASP A 365 3.94 21.50 12.46
CA ASP A 365 2.94 21.00 11.52
C ASP A 365 3.59 19.82 10.78
N SER A 366 2.84 18.73 10.59
CA SER A 366 3.37 17.52 10.00
C SER A 366 2.36 16.85 9.09
N SER A 367 2.84 16.04 8.16
CA SER A 367 2.00 15.15 7.38
C SER A 367 2.51 13.73 7.47
N ARG A 368 1.58 12.80 7.28
CA ARG A 368 1.82 11.37 7.25
C ARG A 368 1.17 10.79 6.01
N SER A 369 1.96 10.09 5.20
CA SER A 369 1.45 9.33 4.06
C SER A 369 1.42 7.83 4.38
N ILE A 370 0.41 7.14 3.90
CA ILE A 370 0.33 5.67 3.90
C ILE A 370 0.14 5.21 2.45
N ALA A 371 0.93 4.21 2.07
CA ALA A 371 0.89 3.58 0.76
C ALA A 371 1.16 2.08 0.89
N PHE A 372 0.15 1.26 0.63
CA PHE A 372 0.25 -0.21 0.59
C PHE A 372 -0.83 -0.80 -0.33
N GLY A 373 -0.45 -1.82 -1.12
CA GLY A 373 -1.31 -2.31 -2.19
C GLY A 373 -1.81 -1.15 -3.06
N ASN A 374 -3.13 -1.08 -3.25
CA ASN A 374 -3.79 -0.04 -4.05
C ASN A 374 -4.21 1.19 -3.23
N THR A 375 -3.80 1.26 -1.95
CA THR A 375 -4.18 2.34 -1.05
C THR A 375 -3.08 3.38 -1.00
N ASN A 376 -3.44 4.64 -1.25
CA ASN A 376 -2.58 5.80 -1.07
C ASN A 376 -3.39 6.92 -0.40
N LYS A 377 -3.03 7.30 0.82
CA LYS A 377 -3.70 8.36 1.59
C LYS A 377 -2.66 9.21 2.31
N THR A 378 -2.91 10.51 2.40
CA THR A 378 -2.11 11.44 3.22
C THR A 378 -3.02 12.10 4.25
N ALA A 379 -2.51 12.23 5.47
CA ALA A 379 -3.17 12.92 6.57
C ALA A 379 -2.24 13.97 7.14
N ASP A 380 -2.77 15.17 7.37
CA ASP A 380 -2.06 16.26 8.04
C ASP A 380 -2.32 16.21 9.56
N THR A 381 -1.35 16.64 10.36
CA THR A 381 -1.41 16.61 11.82
C THR A 381 -0.55 17.71 12.42
N ASP A 382 -1.09 18.41 13.41
CA ASP A 382 -0.36 19.42 14.19
C ASP A 382 0.15 18.82 15.50
N VAL A 383 1.45 18.95 15.77
CA VAL A 383 2.12 18.40 16.96
C VAL A 383 2.65 19.52 17.83
N LYS A 384 2.16 19.59 19.07
CA LYS A 384 2.64 20.54 20.08
C LYS A 384 3.37 19.83 21.20
N GLN A 385 4.61 20.24 21.46
CA GLN A 385 5.46 19.74 22.53
C GLN A 385 5.98 20.90 23.39
N GLN A 386 5.99 20.68 24.70
CA GLN A 386 6.58 21.61 25.67
C GLN A 386 7.52 20.83 26.58
N TYR A 387 8.67 21.41 26.88
CA TYR A 387 9.71 20.80 27.68
C TYR A 387 10.32 21.82 28.66
N LEU A 388 10.53 21.40 29.90
CA LEU A 388 11.13 22.22 30.97
C LEU A 388 12.11 21.33 31.75
N GLU A 389 13.36 21.76 31.87
CA GLU A 389 14.40 21.08 32.67
C GLU A 389 15.27 22.04 33.48
#